data_AF-A0A0N0D2W5-F1
#
_entry.id   AF-A0A0N0D2W5-F1
#
_cell.length_a   1.000
_cell.length_b   1.000
_cell.length_c   1.000
_cell.angle_alpha   90.00
_cell.angle_beta   90.00
_cell.angle_gamma   90.00
#
_symmetry.space_group_name_H-M   'P 1'
#
loop_
_entity.id
_entity.type
_entity.pdbx_description
1 polymer ?
#
loop_
_entity_poly.entity_id
_entity_poly.type
_entity_poly.pdbx_seq_one_letter_code
_entity_poly.pdbx_strand_id
1 'polypeptide(L)'
;MFLLKNIHFLAVLLVISFITPFAGAEKIKEPANQQFEFANNLFNAELYKSSIIEFQRFLFLYPKDDRVLKAHYQIALAYQKQKKYFQAIETYQKIIQHHPTNEIILQAAFLLSDCYILKSNYHMARTVLESFKNRNLSKKDRDKIYYHLGWLYIKAKRFSLAEEQFLSISDTSKYHITEIQNGIEKRKKLSRKNPTLAGILSIIPGLGQAYCGRYRDAMLSFIVNGIIGWASWESYDNNRPALGTLLTFFGMGFYSGNIYGATNSAHKFNRRIEKQWERELSYIAILPSKDL
;
A
#
# COMPACT_ATOMS: atom_id res chain seq x y z
N MET A 1 -11.74 77.10 -45.14
CA MET A 1 -12.57 76.60 -44.01
C MET A 1 -12.86 75.10 -44.13
N PHE A 2 -11.82 74.28 -44.36
CA PHE A 2 -11.95 72.80 -44.46
C PHE A 2 -10.82 72.05 -43.71
N LEU A 3 -9.74 72.75 -43.35
CA LEU A 3 -8.59 72.17 -42.62
C LEU A 3 -8.73 72.17 -41.09
N LEU A 4 -9.57 73.02 -40.50
CA LEU A 4 -9.77 73.09 -39.04
C LEU A 4 -10.76 72.04 -38.48
N LYS A 5 -11.58 71.39 -39.32
CA LYS A 5 -12.53 70.36 -38.86
C LYS A 5 -11.90 68.97 -38.67
N ASN A 6 -10.73 68.70 -39.25
CA ASN A 6 -10.08 67.40 -39.17
C ASN A 6 -9.08 67.26 -38.01
N ILE A 7 -8.66 68.37 -37.38
CA ILE A 7 -7.70 68.35 -36.27
C ILE A 7 -8.39 67.87 -34.98
N HIS A 8 -9.67 68.21 -34.77
CA HIS A 8 -10.44 67.67 -33.64
C HIS A 8 -10.80 66.19 -33.82
N PHE A 9 -10.99 65.72 -35.06
CA PHE A 9 -11.26 64.30 -35.32
C PHE A 9 -10.01 63.43 -35.12
N LEU A 10 -8.81 63.93 -35.50
CA LEU A 10 -7.53 63.26 -35.20
C LEU A 10 -7.15 63.30 -33.72
N ALA A 11 -7.46 64.38 -33.00
CA ALA A 11 -7.21 64.47 -31.55
C ALA A 11 -8.11 63.52 -30.75
N VAL A 12 -9.35 63.28 -31.18
CA VAL A 12 -10.25 62.31 -30.54
C VAL A 12 -9.80 60.86 -30.80
N LEU A 13 -9.24 60.56 -31.98
CA LEU A 13 -8.67 59.24 -32.28
C LEU A 13 -7.37 58.94 -31.50
N LEU A 14 -6.58 59.96 -31.17
CA LEU A 14 -5.33 59.81 -30.39
C LEU A 14 -5.56 59.68 -28.86
N VAL A 15 -6.71 60.13 -28.36
CA VAL A 15 -7.11 59.93 -26.96
C VAL A 15 -7.75 58.54 -26.75
N ILE A 16 -8.35 57.95 -27.79
CA ILE A 16 -8.92 56.59 -27.72
C ILE A 16 -7.84 55.49 -27.74
N SER A 17 -6.62 55.78 -28.21
CA SER A 17 -5.51 54.80 -28.19
C SER A 17 -4.74 54.70 -26.87
N PHE A 18 -5.06 55.53 -25.85
CA PHE A 18 -4.35 55.53 -24.55
C PHE A 18 -5.21 55.15 -23.34
N ILE A 19 -6.43 54.65 -23.56
CA ILE A 19 -7.27 54.06 -22.50
C ILE A 19 -7.52 52.59 -22.84
N THR A 20 -6.46 51.82 -23.07
CA THR A 20 -6.54 50.42 -22.65
C THR A 20 -6.40 50.44 -21.14
N PRO A 21 -7.42 50.04 -20.35
CA PRO A 21 -7.10 49.61 -19.00
C PRO A 21 -6.08 48.50 -19.20
N PHE A 22 -4.87 48.71 -18.69
CA PHE A 22 -4.01 47.61 -18.29
C PHE A 22 -4.83 46.88 -17.22
N ALA A 23 -5.73 46.00 -17.68
CA ALA A 23 -6.46 45.08 -16.86
C ALA A 23 -5.41 44.10 -16.37
N GLY A 24 -4.79 44.49 -15.25
CA GLY A 24 -3.81 43.73 -14.54
C GLY A 24 -4.31 42.32 -14.26
N ALA A 25 -3.37 41.47 -13.93
CA ALA A 25 -3.44 40.02 -13.75
C ALA A 25 -4.59 39.41 -12.90
N GLU A 26 -5.58 40.18 -12.44
CA GLU A 26 -6.75 39.69 -11.67
C GLU A 26 -7.70 38.83 -12.51
N LYS A 27 -7.95 39.16 -13.79
CA LYS A 27 -8.95 38.45 -14.61
C LYS A 27 -8.53 37.03 -15.04
N ILE A 28 -7.24 36.68 -14.91
CA ILE A 28 -6.69 35.35 -15.26
C ILE A 28 -6.79 34.40 -14.05
N LYS A 29 -6.74 34.92 -12.81
CA LYS A 29 -6.78 34.10 -11.60
C LYS A 29 -8.16 33.50 -11.33
N GLU A 30 -9.24 34.23 -11.63
CA GLU A 30 -10.62 33.73 -11.46
C GLU A 30 -10.91 32.48 -12.33
N PRO A 31 -10.63 32.49 -13.65
CA PRO A 31 -10.71 31.28 -14.49
C PRO A 31 -9.79 30.14 -14.05
N ALA A 32 -8.57 30.45 -13.61
CA ALA A 32 -7.63 29.45 -13.09
C ALA A 32 -8.17 28.78 -11.82
N ASN A 33 -8.76 29.57 -10.92
CA ASN A 33 -9.37 29.07 -9.70
C ASN A 33 -10.56 28.15 -9.97
N GLN A 34 -11.49 28.60 -10.83
CA GLN A 34 -12.64 27.79 -11.21
C GLN A 34 -12.23 26.46 -11.84
N GLN A 35 -11.25 26.48 -12.75
CA GLN A 35 -10.73 25.28 -13.40
C GLN A 35 -10.07 24.32 -12.39
N PHE A 36 -9.26 24.84 -11.46
CA PHE A 36 -8.60 24.04 -10.44
C PHE A 36 -9.59 23.40 -9.47
N GLU A 37 -10.56 24.17 -8.99
CA GLU A 37 -11.59 23.68 -8.06
C GLU A 37 -12.54 22.70 -8.75
N PHE A 38 -12.86 22.88 -10.03
CA PHE A 38 -13.60 21.89 -10.80
C PHE A 38 -12.87 20.54 -10.84
N ALA A 39 -11.55 20.55 -11.10
CA ALA A 39 -10.74 19.34 -11.10
C ALA A 39 -10.65 18.68 -9.70
N ASN A 40 -10.57 19.47 -8.62
CA ASN A 40 -10.66 18.97 -7.25
C ASN A 40 -12.03 18.34 -6.94
N ASN A 41 -13.12 18.98 -7.36
CA ASN A 41 -14.47 18.46 -7.13
C ASN A 41 -14.66 17.11 -7.83
N LEU A 42 -14.15 16.97 -9.05
CA LEU A 42 -14.11 15.67 -9.74
C LEU A 42 -13.25 14.64 -8.99
N PHE A 43 -12.13 15.05 -8.41
CA PHE A 43 -11.29 14.17 -7.60
C PHE A 43 -12.04 13.67 -6.36
N ASN A 44 -12.70 14.58 -5.65
CA ASN A 44 -13.47 14.30 -4.43
C ASN A 44 -14.71 13.44 -4.72
N ALA A 45 -15.30 13.59 -5.91
CA ALA A 45 -16.36 12.72 -6.43
C ALA A 45 -15.83 11.35 -6.94
N GLU A 46 -14.55 11.03 -6.71
CA GLU A 46 -13.88 9.81 -7.19
C GLU A 46 -13.84 9.63 -8.71
N LEU A 47 -14.17 10.67 -9.47
CA LEU A 47 -14.10 10.72 -10.93
C LEU A 47 -12.65 10.98 -11.38
N TYR A 48 -11.74 10.11 -10.94
CA TYR A 48 -10.29 10.31 -11.08
C TYR A 48 -9.81 10.47 -12.52
N LYS A 49 -10.45 9.81 -13.50
CA LYS A 49 -10.10 9.97 -14.92
C LYS A 49 -10.41 11.39 -15.40
N SER A 50 -11.62 11.88 -15.13
CA SER A 50 -12.05 13.24 -15.50
C SER A 50 -11.23 14.29 -14.74
N SER A 51 -11.00 14.07 -13.45
CA SER A 51 -10.14 14.93 -12.63
C SER A 51 -8.73 15.09 -13.22
N ILE A 52 -8.10 13.99 -13.64
CA ILE A 52 -6.77 14.05 -14.30
C ILE A 52 -6.82 14.91 -15.57
N ILE A 53 -7.85 14.74 -16.41
CA ILE A 53 -8.01 15.52 -17.65
C ILE A 53 -8.12 17.01 -17.32
N GLU A 54 -8.92 17.38 -16.33
CA GLU A 54 -9.13 18.79 -15.97
C GLU A 54 -7.92 19.42 -15.25
N PHE A 55 -7.16 18.64 -14.47
CA PHE A 55 -5.85 19.09 -13.97
C PHE A 55 -4.82 19.23 -15.08
N GLN A 56 -4.80 18.33 -16.08
CA GLN A 56 -3.93 18.48 -17.25
C GLN A 56 -4.29 19.72 -18.06
N ARG A 57 -5.59 20.00 -18.23
CA ARG A 57 -6.07 21.25 -18.83
C ARG A 57 -5.62 22.47 -18.03
N PHE A 58 -5.74 22.42 -16.70
CA PHE A 58 -5.24 23.50 -15.83
C PHE A 58 -3.74 23.76 -16.04
N LEU A 59 -2.93 22.70 -16.04
CA LEU A 59 -1.48 22.80 -16.26
C LEU A 59 -1.13 23.39 -17.64
N PHE A 60 -1.91 23.08 -18.66
CA PHE A 60 -1.73 23.61 -20.02
C PHE A 60 -2.11 25.10 -20.12
N LEU A 61 -3.26 25.49 -19.56
CA LEU A 61 -3.78 26.85 -19.64
C LEU A 61 -3.06 27.82 -18.70
N TYR A 62 -2.60 27.33 -17.54
CA TYR A 62 -2.04 28.15 -16.46
C TYR A 62 -0.67 27.61 -15.98
N PRO A 63 0.32 27.48 -16.87
CA PRO A 63 1.61 26.82 -16.56
C PRO A 63 2.49 27.59 -15.55
N LYS A 64 2.13 28.83 -15.21
CA LYS A 64 2.84 29.67 -14.22
C LYS A 64 2.04 29.90 -12.94
N ASP A 65 0.88 29.27 -12.78
CA ASP A 65 0.07 29.39 -11.56
C ASP A 65 0.78 28.71 -10.39
N ASP A 66 0.69 29.30 -9.19
CA ASP A 66 1.34 28.81 -7.98
C ASP A 66 0.89 27.38 -7.61
N ARG A 67 -0.26 26.93 -8.11
CA ARG A 67 -0.83 25.59 -7.86
C ARG A 67 -0.37 24.53 -8.86
N VAL A 68 0.51 24.84 -9.82
CA VAL A 68 1.04 23.85 -10.78
C VAL A 68 1.60 22.61 -10.07
N LEU A 69 2.40 22.80 -9.01
CA LEU A 69 2.93 21.70 -8.22
C LEU A 69 1.81 20.87 -7.56
N LYS A 70 0.78 21.53 -7.03
CA LYS A 70 -0.38 20.89 -6.41
C LYS A 70 -1.22 20.13 -7.45
N ALA A 71 -1.39 20.66 -8.66
CA ALA A 71 -2.08 19.98 -9.75
C ALA A 71 -1.35 18.68 -10.16
N HIS A 72 -0.02 18.71 -10.32
CA HIS A 72 0.77 17.50 -10.57
C HIS A 72 0.62 16.48 -9.45
N TYR A 73 0.65 16.93 -8.18
CA TYR A 73 0.42 16.07 -7.02
C TYR A 73 -0.96 15.41 -7.05
N GLN A 74 -2.02 16.16 -7.37
CA GLN A 74 -3.38 15.60 -7.49
C GLN A 74 -3.50 14.60 -8.63
N ILE A 75 -2.84 14.83 -9.78
CA ILE A 75 -2.78 13.87 -10.88
C ILE A 75 -2.11 12.56 -10.44
N ALA A 76 -0.96 12.64 -9.76
CA ALA A 76 -0.24 11.47 -9.27
C ALA A 76 -1.09 10.67 -8.28
N LEU A 77 -1.76 11.37 -7.35
CA LEU A 77 -2.67 10.77 -6.38
C LEU A 77 -3.88 10.11 -7.07
N ALA A 78 -4.46 10.75 -8.09
CA ALA A 78 -5.56 10.20 -8.86
C ALA A 78 -5.16 8.93 -9.63
N TYR A 79 -3.94 8.87 -10.17
CA TYR A 79 -3.39 7.64 -10.74
C TYR A 79 -3.23 6.55 -9.67
N GLN A 80 -2.71 6.88 -8.49
CA GLN A 80 -2.55 5.94 -7.39
C GLN A 80 -3.90 5.38 -6.91
N LYS A 81 -4.94 6.22 -6.78
CA LYS A 81 -6.31 5.81 -6.43
C LYS A 81 -6.91 4.88 -7.47
N GLN A 82 -6.57 5.06 -8.75
CA GLN A 82 -6.90 4.13 -9.84
C GLN A 82 -6.03 2.86 -9.88
N LYS A 83 -5.11 2.67 -8.92
CA LYS A 83 -4.11 1.59 -8.90
C LYS A 83 -3.18 1.58 -10.12
N LYS A 84 -3.10 2.70 -10.84
CA LYS A 84 -2.20 2.94 -11.97
C LYS A 84 -0.82 3.34 -11.45
N TYR A 85 -0.18 2.41 -10.76
CA TYR A 85 1.05 2.69 -9.99
C TYR A 85 2.22 3.14 -10.87
N PHE A 86 2.32 2.69 -12.12
CA PHE A 86 3.39 3.13 -13.02
C PHE A 86 3.27 4.62 -13.34
N GLN A 87 2.09 5.09 -13.76
CA GLN A 87 1.83 6.50 -14.02
C GLN A 87 1.96 7.37 -12.76
N ALA A 88 1.50 6.85 -11.61
CA ALA A 88 1.66 7.52 -10.33
C ALA A 88 3.15 7.71 -9.98
N ILE A 89 3.96 6.65 -10.11
CA ILE A 89 5.41 6.67 -9.86
C ILE A 89 6.09 7.71 -10.75
N GLU A 90 5.84 7.68 -12.06
CA GLU A 90 6.44 8.63 -13.01
C GLU A 90 6.08 10.08 -12.65
N THR A 91 4.82 10.32 -12.30
CA THR A 91 4.36 11.67 -11.94
C THR A 91 4.96 12.14 -10.61
N TYR A 92 5.00 11.29 -9.59
CA TYR A 92 5.65 11.64 -8.31
C TYR A 92 7.16 11.87 -8.47
N GLN A 93 7.85 11.10 -9.31
CA GLN A 93 9.27 11.32 -9.58
C GLN A 93 9.52 12.70 -10.19
N LYS A 94 8.68 13.14 -11.14
CA LYS A 94 8.75 14.50 -11.70
C LYS A 94 8.55 15.58 -10.62
N ILE A 95 7.60 15.39 -9.71
CA ILE A 95 7.37 16.32 -8.57
C ILE A 95 8.62 16.43 -7.68
N ILE A 96 9.25 15.29 -7.36
CA ILE A 96 10.38 15.21 -6.42
C ILE A 96 11.70 15.73 -7.03
N GLN A 97 11.79 15.86 -8.35
CA GLN A 97 12.92 16.50 -9.03
C GLN A 97 13.01 18.01 -8.73
N HIS A 98 11.92 18.62 -8.22
CA HIS A 98 11.89 20.03 -7.81
C HIS A 98 12.26 20.22 -6.32
N HIS A 99 12.53 21.47 -5.90
CA HIS A 99 13.17 21.83 -4.62
C HIS A 99 12.65 21.06 -3.37
N PRO A 100 13.52 20.31 -2.66
CA PRO A 100 13.16 19.39 -1.57
C PRO A 100 12.38 19.88 -0.34
N THR A 101 12.23 21.18 -0.14
CA THR A 101 11.78 21.79 1.13
C THR A 101 10.28 22.11 1.14
N ASN A 102 9.58 21.87 0.03
CA ASN A 102 8.13 22.04 -0.03
C ASN A 102 7.41 20.85 0.62
N GLU A 103 6.43 21.10 1.49
CA GLU A 103 5.61 20.08 2.14
C GLU A 103 4.97 19.10 1.12
N ILE A 104 4.54 19.61 -0.04
CA ILE A 104 3.97 18.79 -1.13
C ILE A 104 5.00 17.78 -1.65
N ILE A 105 6.27 18.17 -1.73
CA ILE A 105 7.34 17.31 -2.25
C ILE A 105 7.68 16.20 -1.26
N LEU A 106 7.73 16.51 0.05
CA LEU A 106 7.90 15.49 1.08
C LEU A 106 6.70 14.53 1.10
N GLN A 107 5.47 15.04 0.97
CA GLN A 107 4.27 14.21 0.88
C GLN A 107 4.25 13.33 -0.38
N ALA A 108 4.68 13.87 -1.53
CA ALA A 108 4.85 13.10 -2.76
C ALA A 108 5.88 11.98 -2.60
N ALA A 109 6.97 12.21 -1.86
CA ALA A 109 7.97 11.18 -1.59
C ALA A 109 7.42 10.00 -0.77
N PHE A 110 6.57 10.28 0.23
CA PHE A 110 5.89 9.21 0.97
C PHE A 110 4.96 8.40 0.08
N LEU A 111 4.14 9.07 -0.75
CA LEU A 111 3.22 8.39 -1.66
C LEU A 111 3.94 7.62 -2.78
N LEU A 112 5.08 8.12 -3.25
CA LEU A 112 5.96 7.41 -4.16
C LEU A 112 6.52 6.14 -3.50
N SER A 113 7.00 6.25 -2.27
CA SER A 113 7.45 5.10 -1.47
C SER A 113 6.33 4.06 -1.32
N ASP A 114 5.11 4.50 -1.00
CA ASP A 114 3.94 3.62 -0.89
C ASP A 114 3.64 2.91 -2.23
N CYS A 115 3.72 3.62 -3.36
CA CYS A 115 3.58 3.00 -4.68
C CYS A 115 4.64 1.92 -4.92
N TYR A 116 5.89 2.18 -4.54
CA TYR A 116 6.96 1.18 -4.64
C TYR A 116 6.72 -0.02 -3.70
N ILE A 117 6.25 0.20 -2.47
CA ILE A 117 5.87 -0.86 -1.52
C ILE A 117 4.75 -1.74 -2.10
N LEU A 118 3.72 -1.12 -2.69
CA LEU A 118 2.60 -1.84 -3.32
C LEU A 118 3.04 -2.68 -4.52
N LYS A 119 4.11 -2.27 -5.20
CA LYS A 119 4.79 -3.06 -6.25
C LYS A 119 5.87 -4.00 -5.71
N SER A 120 5.98 -4.16 -4.39
CA SER A 120 7.01 -4.95 -3.70
C SER A 120 8.46 -4.52 -4.01
N ASN A 121 8.67 -3.32 -4.53
CA ASN A 121 9.98 -2.75 -4.78
C ASN A 121 10.48 -1.99 -3.54
N TYR A 122 10.76 -2.74 -2.48
CA TYR A 122 11.19 -2.16 -1.19
C TYR A 122 12.52 -1.39 -1.28
N HIS A 123 13.39 -1.77 -2.23
CA HIS A 123 14.66 -1.08 -2.43
C HIS A 123 14.45 0.35 -2.90
N MET A 124 13.64 0.55 -3.95
CA MET A 124 13.34 1.90 -4.46
C MET A 124 12.55 2.73 -3.47
N ALA A 125 11.59 2.12 -2.77
CA ALA A 125 10.85 2.79 -1.69
C ALA A 125 11.80 3.37 -0.63
N ARG A 126 12.80 2.57 -0.21
CA ARG A 126 13.80 3.00 0.77
C ARG A 126 14.68 4.12 0.23
N THR A 127 15.20 3.98 -1.00
CA THR A 127 16.07 4.99 -1.63
C THR A 127 15.39 6.36 -1.67
N VAL A 128 14.09 6.39 -2.00
CA VAL A 128 13.32 7.65 -1.99
C VAL A 128 13.32 8.27 -0.60
N LEU A 129 12.94 7.53 0.45
CA LEU A 129 12.85 8.08 1.81
C LEU A 129 14.22 8.46 2.40
N GLU A 130 15.26 7.66 2.18
CA GLU A 130 16.62 7.94 2.64
C GLU A 130 17.20 9.21 2.01
N SER A 131 16.85 9.52 0.76
CA SER A 131 17.30 10.75 0.09
C SER A 131 16.79 12.04 0.75
N PHE A 132 15.71 11.96 1.54
CA PHE A 132 15.17 13.09 2.31
C PHE A 132 15.73 13.14 3.74
N LYS A 133 16.20 12.02 4.31
CA LYS A 133 16.68 11.93 5.70
C LYS A 133 17.80 12.93 6.01
N ASN A 134 18.70 13.16 5.07
CA ASN A 134 19.90 14.01 5.25
C ASN A 134 19.66 15.49 4.89
N ARG A 135 18.43 15.88 4.58
CA ARG A 135 18.10 17.26 4.22
C ARG A 135 17.84 18.11 5.47
N ASN A 136 17.95 19.43 5.35
CA ASN A 136 17.63 20.35 6.44
C ASN A 136 16.10 20.40 6.65
N LEU A 137 15.60 19.46 7.45
CA LEU A 137 14.19 19.25 7.73
C LEU A 137 13.87 19.58 9.19
N SER A 138 12.63 19.98 9.43
CA SER A 138 12.11 20.11 10.80
C SER A 138 12.18 18.77 11.53
N LYS A 139 12.27 18.80 12.86
CA LYS A 139 12.23 17.59 13.71
C LYS A 139 11.01 16.72 13.39
N LYS A 140 9.84 17.36 13.21
CA LYS A 140 8.57 16.71 12.87
C LYS A 140 8.63 15.96 11.54
N ASP A 141 9.23 16.56 10.52
CA ASP A 141 9.36 15.93 9.20
C ASP A 141 10.36 14.78 9.20
N ARG A 142 11.45 14.91 9.97
CA ARG A 142 12.42 13.84 10.18
C ARG A 142 11.80 12.64 10.88
N ASP A 143 11.03 12.87 11.95
CA ASP A 143 10.28 11.83 12.65
C ASP A 143 9.29 11.12 11.72
N LYS A 144 8.61 11.88 10.85
CA LYS A 144 7.71 11.31 9.83
C LYS A 144 8.47 10.41 8.85
N ILE A 145 9.67 10.78 8.39
CA ILE A 145 10.50 9.93 7.53
C ILE A 145 10.86 8.62 8.22
N TYR A 146 11.35 8.68 9.46
CA TYR A 146 11.67 7.49 10.24
C TYR A 146 10.44 6.59 10.43
N TYR A 147 9.28 7.17 10.68
CA TYR A 147 8.02 6.45 10.78
C TYR A 147 7.69 5.69 9.49
N HIS A 148 7.76 6.36 8.33
CA HIS A 148 7.52 5.71 7.03
C HIS A 148 8.57 4.63 6.71
N LEU A 149 9.85 4.84 7.03
CA LEU A 149 10.90 3.84 6.88
C LEU A 149 10.67 2.62 7.78
N GLY A 150 10.22 2.83 9.02
CA GLY A 150 9.86 1.74 9.94
C GLY A 150 8.79 0.84 9.35
N TRP A 151 7.68 1.42 8.88
CA TRP A 151 6.60 0.67 8.22
C TRP A 151 7.04 -0.01 6.91
N LEU A 152 7.89 0.65 6.13
CA LEU A 152 8.51 0.04 4.95
C LEU A 152 9.28 -1.23 5.32
N TYR A 153 10.08 -1.19 6.39
CA TYR A 153 10.85 -2.35 6.83
C TYR A 153 9.97 -3.46 7.41
N ILE A 154 8.86 -3.13 8.06
CA ILE A 154 7.82 -4.11 8.44
C ILE A 154 7.29 -4.83 7.19
N LYS A 155 6.91 -4.08 6.14
CA LYS A 155 6.42 -4.66 4.87
C LYS A 155 7.49 -5.48 4.16
N ALA A 156 8.76 -5.09 4.26
CA ALA A 156 9.89 -5.85 3.76
C ALA A 156 10.30 -7.06 4.64
N LYS A 157 9.57 -7.30 5.75
CA LYS A 157 9.87 -8.35 6.76
C LYS A 157 11.24 -8.21 7.43
N ARG A 158 11.82 -7.01 7.44
CA ARG A 158 13.10 -6.68 8.08
C ARG A 158 12.86 -6.01 9.43
N PHE A 159 12.38 -6.79 10.40
CA PHE A 159 11.87 -6.27 11.67
C PHE A 159 12.92 -5.55 12.52
N SER A 160 14.17 -6.01 12.52
CA SER A 160 15.26 -5.34 13.26
C SER A 160 15.53 -3.93 12.74
N LEU A 161 15.56 -3.75 11.42
CA LEU A 161 15.71 -2.42 10.81
C LEU A 161 14.48 -1.55 11.09
N ALA A 162 13.27 -2.14 11.13
CA ALA A 162 12.07 -1.39 11.49
C ALA A 162 12.17 -0.84 12.93
N GLU A 163 12.59 -1.67 13.88
CA GLU A 163 12.83 -1.28 15.28
C GLU A 163 13.83 -0.12 15.37
N GLU A 164 14.96 -0.19 14.65
CA GLU A 164 15.97 0.87 14.59
C GLU A 164 15.40 2.21 14.10
N GLN A 165 14.57 2.18 13.05
CA GLN A 165 13.95 3.41 12.54
C GLN A 165 12.94 3.99 13.53
N PHE A 166 12.14 3.14 14.18
CA PHE A 166 11.18 3.60 15.18
C PHE A 166 11.88 4.18 16.42
N LEU A 167 13.04 3.65 16.82
CA LEU A 167 13.87 4.21 17.91
C LEU A 167 14.50 5.57 17.55
N SER A 168 14.61 5.90 16.27
CA SER A 168 15.14 7.19 15.81
C SER A 168 14.10 8.32 15.84
N ILE A 169 12.84 8.00 16.14
CA ILE A 169 11.74 8.96 16.25
C ILE A 169 11.75 9.57 17.64
N SER A 170 11.53 10.88 17.74
CA SER A 170 11.51 11.54 19.03
C SER A 170 10.36 11.10 19.95
N ASP A 171 10.62 11.04 21.26
CA ASP A 171 9.62 10.69 22.27
C ASP A 171 8.44 11.68 22.32
N THR A 172 8.66 12.92 21.88
CA THR A 172 7.65 13.97 21.73
C THR A 172 6.82 13.85 20.45
N SER A 173 7.02 12.80 19.66
CA SER A 173 6.28 12.62 18.42
C SER A 173 4.84 12.19 18.69
N LYS A 174 3.95 12.46 17.74
CA LYS A 174 2.54 12.07 17.80
C LYS A 174 2.29 10.55 17.64
N TYR A 175 3.34 9.77 17.43
CA TYR A 175 3.25 8.35 17.05
C TYR A 175 3.30 7.44 18.27
N HIS A 176 2.56 6.34 18.21
CA HIS A 176 2.49 5.30 19.27
C HIS A 176 3.70 4.36 19.22
N ILE A 177 4.92 4.89 19.36
CA ILE A 177 6.17 4.17 19.12
C ILE A 177 6.36 3.00 20.10
N THR A 178 6.10 3.21 21.39
CA THR A 178 6.20 2.16 22.41
C THR A 178 5.23 1.01 22.11
N GLU A 179 4.00 1.32 21.72
CA GLU A 179 2.97 0.35 21.38
C GLU A 179 3.34 -0.42 20.11
N ILE A 180 3.89 0.26 19.10
CA ILE A 180 4.42 -0.36 17.87
C ILE A 180 5.56 -1.32 18.21
N GLN A 181 6.54 -0.90 19.01
CA GLN A 181 7.68 -1.73 19.42
C GLN A 181 7.20 -2.97 20.19
N ASN A 182 6.32 -2.79 21.17
CA ASN A 182 5.70 -3.91 21.89
C ASN A 182 4.94 -4.84 20.95
N GLY A 183 4.26 -4.29 19.94
CA GLY A 183 3.61 -5.05 18.87
C GLY A 183 4.60 -5.88 18.06
N ILE A 184 5.74 -5.32 17.67
CA ILE A 184 6.80 -6.04 16.94
C ILE A 184 7.40 -7.15 17.83
N GLU A 185 7.65 -6.89 19.10
CA GLU A 185 8.16 -7.89 20.06
C GLU A 185 7.19 -9.06 20.26
N LYS A 186 5.88 -8.79 20.33
CA LYS A 186 4.84 -9.84 20.38
C LYS A 186 4.93 -10.80 19.18
N ARG A 187 5.41 -10.35 18.02
CA ARG A 187 5.61 -11.21 16.85
C ARG A 187 6.55 -12.39 17.12
N LYS A 188 7.62 -12.15 17.90
CA LYS A 188 8.62 -13.17 18.24
C LYS A 188 7.98 -14.29 19.08
N LYS A 189 6.97 -13.96 19.88
CA LYS A 189 6.22 -14.86 20.76
C LYS A 189 5.02 -15.55 20.11
N LEU A 190 4.76 -15.36 18.81
CA LEU A 190 3.64 -16.01 18.12
C LEU A 190 3.79 -17.54 18.12
N SER A 191 2.78 -18.24 18.61
CA SER A 191 2.71 -19.71 18.71
C SER A 191 2.58 -20.38 17.35
N ARG A 192 3.65 -20.39 16.55
CA ARG A 192 3.69 -21.05 15.24
C ARG A 192 3.67 -22.58 15.39
N LYS A 193 2.97 -23.26 14.49
CA LYS A 193 2.97 -24.71 14.33
C LYS A 193 4.14 -25.15 13.45
N ASN A 194 4.79 -26.26 13.77
CA ASN A 194 5.86 -26.82 12.94
C ASN A 194 5.23 -27.69 11.82
N PRO A 195 5.38 -27.31 10.53
CA PRO A 195 4.79 -28.07 9.42
C PRO A 195 5.38 -29.47 9.26
N THR A 196 6.69 -29.63 9.47
CA THR A 196 7.37 -30.92 9.42
C THR A 196 6.86 -31.85 10.52
N LEU A 197 6.73 -31.34 11.75
CA LEU A 197 6.17 -32.12 12.84
C LEU A 197 4.71 -32.53 12.56
N ALA A 198 3.91 -31.64 11.98
CA ALA A 198 2.55 -31.99 11.55
C ALA A 198 2.54 -33.13 10.53
N GLY A 199 3.47 -33.13 9.57
CA GLY A 199 3.66 -34.22 8.61
C GLY A 199 4.08 -35.54 9.27
N ILE A 200 5.09 -35.51 10.15
CA ILE A 200 5.57 -36.69 10.88
C ILE A 200 4.46 -37.30 11.75
N LEU A 201 3.71 -36.48 12.47
CA LEU A 201 2.60 -36.96 13.29
C LEU A 201 1.53 -37.64 12.45
N SER A 202 1.28 -37.17 11.22
CA SER A 202 0.31 -37.77 10.31
C SER A 202 0.66 -39.18 9.82
N ILE A 203 1.82 -39.74 10.18
CA ILE A 203 2.08 -41.18 10.02
C ILE A 203 1.00 -41.98 10.75
N ILE A 204 0.56 -41.52 11.92
CA ILE A 204 -0.65 -42.03 12.55
C ILE A 204 -1.84 -41.26 11.96
N PRO A 205 -2.80 -41.92 11.29
CA PRO A 205 -3.91 -41.26 10.63
C PRO A 205 -4.62 -40.24 11.54
N GLY A 206 -4.48 -38.96 11.18
CA GLY A 206 -5.18 -37.85 11.82
C GLY A 206 -4.40 -37.09 12.90
N LEU A 207 -3.29 -37.61 13.44
CA LEU A 207 -2.57 -36.90 14.51
C LEU A 207 -1.97 -35.56 14.07
N GLY A 208 -1.48 -35.44 12.83
CA GLY A 208 -1.02 -34.15 12.30
C GLY A 208 -2.14 -33.11 12.15
N GLN A 209 -3.36 -33.56 11.84
CA GLN A 209 -4.55 -32.69 11.83
C GLN A 209 -4.94 -32.27 13.25
N ALA A 210 -4.92 -33.21 14.20
CA ALA A 210 -5.20 -32.94 15.62
C ALA A 210 -4.19 -31.94 16.22
N TYR A 211 -2.90 -32.07 15.90
CA TYR A 211 -1.87 -31.10 16.26
C TYR A 211 -2.16 -29.67 15.75
N CYS A 212 -2.76 -29.58 14.57
CA CYS A 212 -3.22 -28.32 13.97
C CYS A 212 -4.59 -27.84 14.50
N GLY A 213 -5.19 -28.54 15.48
CA GLY A 213 -6.51 -28.24 16.04
C GLY A 213 -7.69 -28.64 15.15
N ARG A 214 -7.45 -29.46 14.11
CA ARG A 214 -8.46 -29.92 13.15
C ARG A 214 -9.02 -31.28 13.55
N TYR A 215 -9.70 -31.35 14.69
CA TYR A 215 -10.16 -32.63 15.27
C TYR A 215 -11.15 -33.40 14.41
N ARG A 216 -12.05 -32.70 13.69
CA ARG A 216 -12.97 -33.34 12.73
C ARG A 216 -12.21 -34.05 11.61
N ASP A 217 -11.20 -33.38 11.05
CA ASP A 217 -10.37 -33.96 9.98
C ASP A 217 -9.48 -35.08 10.50
N ALA A 218 -9.01 -34.97 11.75
CA ALA A 218 -8.27 -36.04 12.44
C ALA A 218 -9.13 -37.31 12.57
N MET A 219 -10.35 -37.18 13.08
CA MET A 219 -11.28 -38.29 13.26
C MET A 219 -11.65 -38.94 11.91
N LEU A 220 -11.98 -38.13 10.91
CA LEU A 220 -12.28 -38.65 9.56
C LEU A 220 -11.08 -39.40 8.97
N SER A 221 -9.88 -38.87 9.14
CA SER A 221 -8.66 -39.53 8.67
C SER A 221 -8.47 -40.89 9.34
N PHE A 222 -8.68 -40.97 10.66
CA PHE A 222 -8.58 -42.22 11.40
C PHE A 222 -9.60 -43.26 10.91
N ILE A 223 -10.88 -42.86 10.82
CA ILE A 223 -11.98 -43.75 10.40
C ILE A 223 -11.77 -44.24 8.96
N VAL A 224 -11.51 -43.34 8.01
CA VAL A 224 -11.39 -43.70 6.59
C VAL A 224 -10.18 -44.61 6.36
N ASN A 225 -9.02 -44.30 6.96
CA ASN A 225 -7.85 -45.18 6.82
C ASN A 225 -8.06 -46.53 7.50
N GLY A 226 -8.75 -46.55 8.66
CA GLY A 226 -9.12 -47.79 9.33
C GLY A 226 -10.04 -48.68 8.49
N ILE A 227 -11.09 -48.10 7.91
CA ILE A 227 -12.03 -48.82 7.03
C ILE A 227 -11.31 -49.37 5.79
N ILE A 228 -10.48 -48.55 5.13
CA ILE A 228 -9.75 -49.00 3.92
C ILE A 228 -8.73 -50.09 4.28
N GLY A 229 -8.02 -49.95 5.41
CA GLY A 229 -7.09 -50.95 5.90
C GLY A 229 -7.78 -52.29 6.19
N TRP A 230 -8.89 -52.25 6.93
CA TRP A 230 -9.70 -53.43 7.22
C TRP A 230 -10.26 -54.08 5.94
N ALA A 231 -10.87 -53.30 5.05
CA ALA A 231 -11.43 -53.80 3.80
C ALA A 231 -10.36 -54.38 2.86
N SER A 232 -9.15 -53.81 2.84
CA SER A 232 -8.02 -54.34 2.08
C SER A 232 -7.57 -55.68 2.65
N TRP A 233 -7.40 -55.77 3.98
CA TRP A 233 -7.03 -57.01 4.66
C TRP A 233 -8.06 -58.12 4.43
N GLU A 234 -9.34 -57.82 4.65
CA GLU A 234 -10.47 -58.74 4.39
C GLU A 234 -10.49 -59.22 2.94
N SER A 235 -10.18 -58.35 1.97
CA SER A 235 -10.15 -58.73 0.56
C SER A 235 -9.03 -59.73 0.24
N TYR A 236 -7.87 -59.60 0.88
CA TYR A 236 -6.78 -60.55 0.71
C TYR A 236 -7.08 -61.90 1.39
N ASP A 237 -7.65 -61.87 2.60
CA ASP A 237 -8.02 -63.07 3.35
C ASP A 237 -9.07 -63.91 2.61
N ASN A 238 -10.04 -63.25 1.96
CA ASN A 238 -11.07 -63.89 1.14
C ASN A 238 -10.63 -64.23 -0.30
N ASN A 239 -9.32 -64.28 -0.58
CA ASN A 239 -8.76 -64.62 -1.90
C ASN A 239 -9.27 -63.72 -3.06
N ARG A 240 -9.48 -62.42 -2.79
CA ARG A 240 -9.84 -61.38 -3.78
C ARG A 240 -8.70 -60.36 -3.98
N PRO A 241 -7.54 -60.78 -4.51
CA PRO A 241 -6.33 -59.94 -4.54
C PRO A 241 -6.47 -58.68 -5.40
N ALA A 242 -7.24 -58.73 -6.48
CA ALA A 242 -7.49 -57.57 -7.34
C ALA A 242 -8.21 -56.44 -6.57
N LEU A 243 -9.22 -56.77 -5.76
CA LEU A 243 -9.94 -55.81 -4.94
C LEU A 243 -9.06 -55.28 -3.81
N GLY A 244 -8.31 -56.15 -3.13
CA GLY A 244 -7.37 -55.77 -2.08
C GLY A 244 -6.30 -54.80 -2.60
N THR A 245 -5.77 -55.06 -3.80
CA THR A 245 -4.77 -54.19 -4.44
C THR A 245 -5.36 -52.84 -4.80
N LEU A 246 -6.57 -52.81 -5.36
CA LEU A 246 -7.27 -51.58 -5.68
C LEU A 246 -7.53 -50.72 -4.43
N LEU A 247 -8.06 -51.32 -3.37
CA LEU A 247 -8.32 -50.63 -2.09
C LEU A 247 -7.02 -50.12 -1.45
N THR A 248 -5.96 -50.92 -1.47
CA THR A 248 -4.65 -50.53 -0.96
C THR A 248 -4.12 -49.31 -1.73
N PHE A 249 -4.18 -49.34 -3.06
CA PHE A 249 -3.75 -48.22 -3.91
C PHE A 249 -4.53 -46.93 -3.61
N PHE A 250 -5.86 -47.00 -3.53
CA PHE A 250 -6.67 -45.85 -3.14
C PHE A 250 -6.35 -45.38 -1.71
N GLY A 251 -6.16 -46.31 -0.78
CA GLY A 251 -5.75 -46.05 0.60
C GLY A 251 -4.44 -45.28 0.69
N MET A 252 -3.42 -45.68 -0.07
CA MET A 252 -2.14 -44.95 -0.15
C MET A 252 -2.34 -43.51 -0.64
N GLY A 253 -3.21 -43.31 -1.65
CA GLY A 253 -3.57 -41.98 -2.14
C GLY A 253 -4.21 -41.11 -1.06
N PHE A 254 -5.22 -41.62 -0.36
CA PHE A 254 -5.87 -40.92 0.76
C PHE A 254 -4.90 -40.64 1.92
N TYR A 255 -4.05 -41.62 2.26
CA TYR A 255 -3.08 -41.53 3.34
C TYR A 255 -2.03 -40.44 3.06
N SER A 256 -1.45 -40.44 1.85
CA SER A 256 -0.50 -39.41 1.42
C SER A 256 -1.14 -38.01 1.40
N GLY A 257 -2.39 -37.89 0.95
CA GLY A 257 -3.18 -36.67 0.99
C GLY A 257 -3.39 -36.13 2.40
N ASN A 258 -3.56 -36.99 3.40
CA ASN A 258 -3.68 -36.57 4.80
C ASN A 258 -2.39 -35.97 5.36
N ILE A 259 -1.23 -36.58 5.07
CA ILE A 259 0.09 -36.07 5.48
C ILE A 259 0.33 -34.68 4.86
N TYR A 260 0.09 -34.54 3.56
CA TYR A 260 0.18 -33.25 2.87
C TYR A 260 -0.81 -32.23 3.46
N GLY A 261 -2.04 -32.67 3.73
CA GLY A 261 -3.09 -31.86 4.34
C GLY A 261 -2.70 -31.30 5.71
N ALA A 262 -2.05 -32.09 6.56
CA ALA A 262 -1.61 -31.67 7.89
C ALA A 262 -0.49 -30.61 7.82
N THR A 263 0.52 -30.86 6.99
CA THR A 263 1.62 -29.91 6.71
C THR A 263 1.07 -28.57 6.21
N ASN A 264 0.14 -28.61 5.26
CA ASN A 264 -0.52 -27.41 4.76
C ASN A 264 -1.40 -26.71 5.80
N SER A 265 -2.00 -27.47 6.71
CA SER A 265 -2.79 -26.91 7.82
C SER A 265 -1.92 -26.10 8.78
N ALA A 266 -0.71 -26.60 9.10
CA ALA A 266 0.27 -25.87 9.89
C ALA A 266 0.70 -24.57 9.18
N HIS A 267 1.00 -24.61 7.87
CA HIS A 267 1.31 -23.40 7.11
C HIS A 267 0.15 -22.39 7.07
N LYS A 268 -1.09 -22.87 6.89
CA LYS A 268 -2.29 -22.02 6.92
C LYS A 268 -2.50 -21.40 8.31
N PHE A 269 -2.29 -22.17 9.38
CA PHE A 269 -2.33 -21.67 10.75
C PHE A 269 -1.30 -20.55 10.96
N ASN A 270 -0.04 -20.77 10.60
CA ASN A 270 1.03 -19.78 10.75
C ASN A 270 0.78 -18.50 9.95
N ARG A 271 0.26 -18.62 8.73
CA ARG A 271 -0.13 -17.45 7.92
C ARG A 271 -1.28 -16.67 8.54
N ARG A 272 -2.25 -17.35 9.17
CA ARG A 272 -3.38 -16.68 9.83
C ARG A 272 -2.92 -15.86 11.03
N ILE A 273 -2.08 -16.42 11.90
CA ILE A 273 -1.59 -15.70 13.09
C ILE A 273 -0.67 -14.53 12.71
N GLU A 274 0.16 -14.67 11.67
CA GLU A 274 0.99 -13.56 11.16
C GLU A 274 0.12 -12.44 10.57
N LYS A 275 -0.92 -12.78 9.79
CA LYS A 275 -1.87 -11.77 9.27
C LYS A 275 -2.66 -11.08 10.38
N GLN A 276 -3.01 -11.81 11.44
CA GLN A 276 -3.68 -11.23 12.59
C GLN A 276 -2.75 -10.24 13.29
N TRP A 277 -1.52 -10.65 13.59
CA TRP A 277 -0.48 -9.79 14.14
C TRP A 277 -0.27 -8.52 13.29
N GLU A 278 -0.16 -8.65 11.97
CA GLU A 278 0.03 -7.50 11.07
C GLU A 278 -1.16 -6.52 11.13
N ARG A 279 -2.39 -7.03 11.24
CA ARG A 279 -3.60 -6.19 11.41
C ARG A 279 -3.61 -5.47 12.75
N GLU A 280 -3.29 -6.17 13.83
CA GLU A 280 -3.20 -5.59 15.17
C GLU A 280 -2.11 -4.50 15.24
N LEU A 281 -0.95 -4.76 14.64
CA LEU A 281 0.11 -3.77 14.55
C LEU A 281 -0.32 -2.54 13.71
N SER A 282 -0.93 -2.78 12.54
CA SER A 282 -1.41 -1.70 11.67
C SER A 282 -2.52 -0.86 12.32
N TYR A 283 -3.31 -1.44 13.22
CA TYR A 283 -4.33 -0.71 13.97
C TYR A 283 -3.71 0.34 14.90
N ILE A 284 -2.57 0.04 15.53
CA ILE A 284 -1.84 1.00 16.36
C ILE A 284 -1.40 2.23 15.53
N ALA A 285 -1.07 2.02 14.26
CA ALA A 285 -0.61 3.06 13.35
C ALA A 285 -1.67 4.14 13.03
N ILE A 286 -2.95 3.80 13.18
CA ILE A 286 -4.10 4.64 12.84
C ILE A 286 -4.85 5.16 14.06
N LEU A 287 -4.42 4.80 15.27
CA LEU A 287 -4.97 5.37 16.49
C LEU A 287 -4.84 6.89 16.46
N PRO A 288 -5.78 7.64 17.07
CA PRO A 288 -5.65 9.09 17.24
C PRO A 288 -4.27 9.42 17.79
N SER A 289 -3.65 10.48 17.27
CA SER A 289 -2.37 10.94 17.80
C SER A 289 -2.48 11.16 19.31
N LYS A 290 -1.41 10.88 20.05
CA LYS A 290 -1.32 11.35 21.43
C LYS A 290 -1.51 12.86 21.40
N ASP A 291 -2.54 13.37 22.09
CA ASP A 291 -2.71 14.81 22.27
C ASP A 291 -1.44 15.31 22.97
N LEU A 292 -0.71 16.20 22.31
CA LEU A 292 0.49 16.85 22.83
C LEU A 292 0.10 18.23 23.39
#